data_AF-A0A645CYK2-F1
#
_entry.id   AF-A0A645CYK2-F1
#
_cell.length_a   1.000
_cell.length_b   1.000
_cell.length_c   1.000
_cell.angle_alpha   90.00
_cell.angle_beta   90.00
_cell.angle_gamma   90.00
#
_symmetry.space_group_name_H-M   'P 1'
#
loop_
_entity.id
_entity.type
_entity.pdbx_description
1 polymer ?
#
loop_
_entity_poly.entity_id
_entity_poly.type
_entity_poly.pdbx_seq_one_letter_code
_entity_poly.pdbx_strand_id
1 'polypeptide(L)'
;MDGGKQYLRVLEFDVKSGQWTGRHWKYVLEANHHAIGDFNMIDETTGLIIERDNSEGTADKACPQGEKRKDCFDDVAKFKRVYKVELTDANAGSALRKMGYIDLLNIQDPQRLARKPLTDGVLKFPFFTIEDVDVVDADHIVVGNDNNLPFSSSREPNQQDDNELVLLEVGEFLRAR
;
A
#
# COMPACT_ATOMS: atom_id res chain seq x y z
N MET A 1 -16.79 -9.63 8.79
CA MET A 1 -17.44 -8.51 8.08
C MET A 1 -17.80 -7.43 9.09
N ASP A 2 -17.60 -6.16 8.75
CA ASP A 2 -18.06 -4.98 9.49
C ASP A 2 -18.78 -4.07 8.49
N GLY A 3 -20.07 -3.77 8.72
CA GLY A 3 -20.89 -3.02 7.76
C GLY A 3 -20.94 -3.59 6.33
N GLY A 4 -20.78 -4.92 6.15
CA GLY A 4 -20.73 -5.58 4.83
C GLY A 4 -19.34 -5.62 4.17
N LYS A 5 -18.33 -4.97 4.76
CA LYS A 5 -16.94 -5.01 4.31
C LYS A 5 -16.13 -6.07 5.07
N GLN A 6 -15.18 -6.72 4.40
CA GLN A 6 -14.21 -7.60 5.03
C GLN A 6 -13.23 -6.78 5.89
N TYR A 7 -12.73 -7.39 6.96
CA TYR A 7 -11.72 -6.79 7.80
C TYR A 7 -10.64 -7.81 8.12
N LEU A 8 -9.42 -7.32 8.31
CA LEU A 8 -8.31 -8.05 8.88
C LEU A 8 -8.21 -7.72 10.37
N ARG A 9 -7.76 -8.67 11.18
CA ARG A 9 -7.60 -8.45 12.62
C ARG A 9 -6.15 -8.10 12.92
N VAL A 10 -5.95 -6.93 13.50
CA VAL A 10 -4.65 -6.55 14.08
C VAL A 10 -4.63 -7.10 15.49
N LEU A 11 -3.68 -7.97 15.80
CA LEU A 11 -3.52 -8.61 17.11
C LEU A 11 -2.32 -8.04 17.82
N GLU A 12 -2.47 -7.75 19.12
CA GLU A 12 -1.36 -7.26 19.91
C GLU A 12 -0.60 -8.38 20.63
N PHE A 13 0.72 -8.32 20.51
CA PHE A 13 1.66 -9.21 21.18
C PHE A 13 2.57 -8.43 22.13
N ASP A 14 2.62 -8.83 23.40
CA ASP A 14 3.58 -8.30 24.36
C ASP A 14 4.89 -9.08 24.26
N VAL A 15 5.92 -8.41 23.73
CA VAL A 15 7.26 -9.00 23.56
C VAL A 15 7.98 -9.29 24.88
N LYS A 16 7.62 -8.63 25.98
CA LYS A 16 8.27 -8.87 27.30
C LYS A 16 7.76 -10.15 27.95
N SER A 17 6.44 -10.35 27.95
CA SER A 17 5.85 -11.58 28.48
C SER A 17 5.78 -12.72 27.46
N GLY A 18 5.93 -12.42 26.17
CA GLY A 18 5.84 -13.39 25.09
C GLY A 18 4.41 -13.91 24.88
N GLN A 19 3.39 -13.07 25.13
CA GLN A 19 1.99 -13.47 25.09
C GLN A 19 1.15 -12.50 24.26
N TRP A 20 0.08 -13.03 23.65
CA TRP A 20 -0.99 -12.20 23.10
C TRP A 20 -1.71 -11.49 24.26
N THR A 21 -1.90 -10.18 24.16
CA THR A 21 -2.54 -9.41 25.25
C THR A 21 -4.06 -9.59 25.27
N GLY A 22 -4.62 -10.13 24.19
CA GLY A 22 -6.06 -10.20 23.95
C GLY A 22 -6.65 -8.92 23.34
N ARG A 23 -5.90 -7.81 23.31
CA ARG A 23 -6.29 -6.61 22.56
C ARG A 23 -6.18 -6.87 21.07
N HIS A 24 -7.13 -6.32 20.33
CA HIS A 24 -7.14 -6.40 18.88
C HIS A 24 -7.90 -5.23 18.26
N TRP A 25 -7.68 -4.98 16.98
CA TRP A 25 -8.42 -4.01 16.18
C TRP A 25 -8.86 -4.63 14.85
N LYS A 26 -9.84 -4.00 14.19
CA LYS A 26 -10.29 -4.41 12.86
C LYS A 26 -9.80 -3.40 11.83
N TYR A 27 -8.94 -3.83 10.90
CA TYR A 27 -8.62 -3.09 9.70
C TYR A 27 -9.67 -3.38 8.63
N VAL A 28 -10.62 -2.47 8.43
CA VAL A 28 -11.68 -2.64 7.43
C VAL A 28 -11.13 -2.30 6.04
N LEU A 29 -11.17 -3.26 5.13
CA LEU A 29 -10.69 -3.11 3.76
C LEU A 29 -11.57 -2.14 2.97
N GLU A 30 -11.01 -1.38 2.04
CA GLU A 30 -11.81 -0.54 1.14
C GLU A 30 -12.70 -1.37 0.22
N ALA A 31 -12.20 -2.51 -0.26
CA ALA A 31 -12.96 -3.51 -0.98
C ALA A 31 -12.61 -4.93 -0.53
N ASN A 32 -13.59 -5.85 -0.61
CA ASN A 32 -13.47 -7.22 -0.08
C ASN A 32 -12.45 -8.11 -0.81
N HIS A 33 -11.92 -7.66 -1.94
CA HIS A 33 -10.91 -8.36 -2.71
C HIS A 33 -9.52 -7.73 -2.58
N HIS A 34 -9.37 -6.65 -1.80
CA HIS A 34 -8.06 -6.08 -1.53
C HIS A 34 -7.26 -6.94 -0.54
N ALA A 35 -5.96 -6.68 -0.50
CA ALA A 35 -5.03 -7.26 0.47
C ALA A 35 -4.15 -6.15 1.06
N ILE A 36 -3.51 -6.46 2.20
CA ILE A 36 -2.46 -5.61 2.77
C ILE A 36 -1.09 -6.10 2.30
N GLY A 37 -0.16 -5.16 2.12
CA GLY A 37 1.22 -5.43 1.72
C GLY A 37 2.18 -5.49 2.92
N ASP A 38 2.08 -4.49 3.80
CA ASP A 38 2.93 -4.34 4.99
C ASP A 38 2.19 -3.57 6.09
N PHE A 39 2.67 -3.68 7.31
CA PHE A 39 2.20 -2.93 8.47
C PHE A 39 3.34 -2.63 9.45
N ASN A 40 3.68 -1.34 9.60
CA ASN A 40 4.64 -0.86 10.59
C ASN A 40 4.02 0.14 11.57
N MET A 41 4.26 -0.07 12.87
CA MET A 41 3.93 0.93 13.90
C MET A 41 4.98 2.04 13.86
N ILE A 42 4.52 3.29 13.87
CA ILE A 42 5.41 4.48 13.79
C ILE A 42 5.47 5.25 15.11
N ASP A 43 4.54 4.98 16.02
CA ASP A 43 4.57 5.39 17.42
C ASP A 43 3.72 4.43 18.28
N GLU A 44 3.44 4.79 19.53
CA GLU A 44 2.68 3.96 20.47
C GLU A 44 1.24 3.64 20.01
N THR A 45 0.65 4.50 19.17
CA THR A 45 -0.77 4.47 18.82
C THR A 45 -1.06 4.58 17.33
N THR A 46 -0.05 4.84 16.49
CA THR A 46 -0.24 4.96 15.04
C THR A 46 0.70 4.07 14.24
N GLY A 47 0.25 3.70 13.05
CA GLY A 47 1.04 2.90 12.12
C GLY A 47 0.69 3.17 10.67
N LEU A 48 1.48 2.60 9.77
CA LEU A 48 1.34 2.68 8.32
C LEU A 48 0.98 1.30 7.77
N ILE A 49 -0.06 1.24 6.95
CA ILE A 49 -0.52 0.00 6.31
C ILE A 49 -0.62 0.20 4.81
N ILE A 50 0.05 -0.66 4.03
CA ILE A 50 -0.19 -0.73 2.59
C ILE A 50 -1.49 -1.52 2.35
N GLU A 51 -2.42 -0.96 1.59
CA GLU A 51 -3.59 -1.67 1.05
C GLU A 51 -3.62 -1.54 -0.47
N ARG A 52 -3.84 -2.65 -1.15
CA ARG A 52 -3.70 -2.74 -2.61
C ARG A 52 -4.72 -3.71 -3.22
N ASP A 53 -5.08 -3.49 -4.47
CA ASP A 53 -5.78 -4.47 -5.29
C ASP A 53 -4.85 -5.60 -5.77
N ASN A 54 -5.41 -6.60 -6.44
CA ASN A 54 -4.68 -7.76 -6.97
C ASN A 54 -4.25 -7.58 -8.44
N SER A 55 -4.04 -6.34 -8.86
CA SER A 55 -3.77 -6.01 -10.27
C SER A 55 -2.44 -5.27 -10.38
N GLU A 56 -1.84 -5.27 -11.57
CA GLU A 56 -0.58 -4.58 -11.85
C GLU A 56 -0.66 -3.84 -13.19
N GLY A 57 0.35 -3.01 -13.49
CA GLY A 57 0.39 -2.24 -14.71
C GLY A 57 -0.51 -1.02 -14.72
N THR A 58 -0.39 -0.23 -15.78
CA THR A 58 -1.04 1.07 -15.94
C THR A 58 -1.94 1.12 -17.17
N ALA A 59 -2.88 2.06 -17.19
CA ALA A 59 -3.91 2.16 -18.22
C ALA A 59 -3.35 2.31 -19.66
N ASP A 60 -2.18 2.92 -19.84
CA ASP A 60 -1.50 3.04 -21.13
C ASP A 60 -0.98 1.70 -21.70
N LYS A 61 -0.97 0.65 -20.86
CA LYS A 61 -0.59 -0.72 -21.21
C LYS A 61 -1.76 -1.71 -21.08
N ALA A 62 -2.97 -1.20 -20.89
CA ALA A 62 -4.17 -2.03 -20.80
C ALA A 62 -4.48 -2.73 -22.14
N CYS A 63 -5.03 -3.93 -22.06
CA CYS A 63 -5.56 -4.60 -23.23
C CYS A 63 -6.74 -3.80 -23.83
N PRO A 64 -6.96 -3.88 -25.16
CA PRO A 64 -8.17 -3.34 -25.77
C PRO A 64 -9.42 -3.89 -25.08
N GLN A 65 -10.47 -3.07 -25.02
CA GLN A 65 -11.68 -3.41 -24.31
C GLN A 65 -12.27 -4.74 -24.82
N GLY A 66 -12.45 -5.69 -23.90
CA GLY A 66 -13.00 -7.02 -24.20
C GLY A 66 -11.97 -8.05 -24.67
N GLU A 67 -10.70 -7.68 -24.79
CA GLU A 67 -9.61 -8.59 -25.13
C GLU A 67 -8.80 -8.97 -23.89
N LYS A 68 -8.30 -10.21 -23.89
CA LYS A 68 -7.26 -10.69 -22.96
C LYS A 68 -6.11 -11.19 -23.79
N ARG A 69 -4.98 -10.48 -23.79
CA ARG A 69 -3.80 -10.86 -24.56
C ARG A 69 -2.59 -10.97 -23.63
N LYS A 70 -1.50 -11.50 -24.18
CA LYS A 70 -0.25 -11.69 -23.44
C LYS A 70 0.63 -10.45 -23.45
N ASP A 71 0.43 -9.54 -24.39
CA ASP A 71 1.26 -8.36 -24.64
C ASP A 71 0.71 -7.07 -23.97
N CYS A 72 -0.25 -7.21 -23.06
CA CYS A 72 -0.92 -6.12 -22.34
C CYS A 72 -1.49 -6.62 -21.00
N PHE A 73 -1.90 -5.70 -20.13
CA PHE A 73 -2.58 -6.02 -18.88
C PHE A 73 -4.09 -6.13 -19.09
N ASP A 74 -4.69 -7.28 -18.79
CA ASP A 74 -6.14 -7.47 -18.89
C ASP A 74 -6.91 -6.92 -17.69
N ASP A 75 -6.21 -6.69 -16.57
CA ASP A 75 -6.70 -5.91 -15.44
C ASP A 75 -5.56 -5.07 -14.86
N VAL A 76 -5.70 -3.74 -14.99
CA VAL A 76 -4.69 -2.78 -14.52
C VAL A 76 -4.89 -2.41 -13.06
N ALA A 77 -3.81 -2.00 -12.38
CA ALA A 77 -3.88 -1.46 -11.03
C ALA A 77 -4.78 -0.21 -10.96
N LYS A 78 -5.68 -0.19 -9.97
CA LYS A 78 -6.67 0.86 -9.70
C LYS A 78 -6.61 1.36 -8.26
N PHE A 79 -6.02 0.58 -7.35
CA PHE A 79 -5.95 0.91 -5.94
C PHE A 79 -4.62 0.44 -5.33
N LYS A 80 -3.75 1.40 -4.97
CA LYS A 80 -2.50 1.17 -4.22
C LYS A 80 -2.33 2.32 -3.23
N ARG A 81 -2.42 2.08 -1.93
CA ARG A 81 -2.37 3.14 -0.92
C ARG A 81 -1.55 2.77 0.30
N VAL A 82 -0.86 3.76 0.85
CA VAL A 82 -0.36 3.71 2.24
C VAL A 82 -1.36 4.45 3.11
N TYR A 83 -1.94 3.78 4.10
CA TYR A 83 -2.81 4.38 5.10
C TYR A 83 -2.05 4.69 6.38
N LYS A 84 -2.26 5.87 6.95
CA LYS A 84 -1.96 6.11 8.37
C LYS A 84 -3.16 5.71 9.20
N VAL A 85 -2.94 4.89 10.20
CA VAL A 85 -3.99 4.34 11.07
C VAL A 85 -3.72 4.63 12.53
N GLU A 86 -4.78 4.76 13.32
CA GLU A 86 -4.74 4.95 14.77
C GLU A 86 -5.38 3.76 15.49
N LEU A 87 -4.64 3.20 16.45
CA LEU A 87 -4.96 2.09 17.32
C LEU A 87 -4.76 2.56 18.77
N THR A 88 -5.85 2.80 19.50
CA THR A 88 -5.84 3.28 20.88
C THR A 88 -6.66 2.34 21.76
N ASP A 89 -6.54 2.50 23.08
CA ASP A 89 -7.42 1.80 24.02
C ASP A 89 -8.90 2.11 23.80
N ALA A 90 -9.21 3.33 23.36
CA ALA A 90 -10.58 3.76 23.11
C ALA A 90 -11.25 3.00 21.93
N ASN A 91 -10.46 2.49 20.98
CA ASN A 91 -10.97 1.73 19.83
C ASN A 91 -10.54 0.24 19.83
N ALA A 92 -9.96 -0.25 20.93
CA ALA A 92 -9.69 -1.67 21.11
C ALA A 92 -10.99 -2.50 20.98
N GLY A 93 -10.91 -3.62 20.26
CA GLY A 93 -12.05 -4.47 19.90
C GLY A 93 -12.86 -3.99 18.69
N SER A 94 -12.67 -2.75 18.27
CA SER A 94 -13.46 -2.08 17.22
C SER A 94 -12.63 -1.86 15.93
N ALA A 95 -13.23 -1.20 14.94
CA ALA A 95 -12.50 -0.75 13.77
C ALA A 95 -11.46 0.30 14.16
N LEU A 96 -10.22 0.14 13.68
CA LEU A 96 -9.22 1.19 13.82
C LEU A 96 -9.60 2.40 12.96
N ARG A 97 -9.03 3.56 13.27
CA ARG A 97 -9.31 4.80 12.52
C ARG A 97 -8.28 4.97 11.41
N LYS A 98 -8.73 4.99 10.15
CA LYS A 98 -7.90 5.47 9.01
C LYS A 98 -7.86 7.00 9.05
N MET A 99 -6.68 7.57 9.28
CA MET A 99 -6.47 9.02 9.46
C MET A 99 -6.28 9.74 8.12
N GLY A 100 -5.66 9.06 7.16
CA GLY A 100 -5.38 9.57 5.82
C GLY A 100 -4.71 8.50 4.96
N TYR A 101 -4.42 8.83 3.71
CA TYR A 101 -3.66 7.94 2.82
C TYR A 101 -2.78 8.70 1.83
N ILE A 102 -1.76 8.01 1.34
CA ILE A 102 -0.98 8.36 0.14
C ILE A 102 -1.42 7.44 -0.99
N ASP A 103 -1.72 8.00 -2.16
CA ASP A 103 -2.08 7.25 -3.36
C ASP A 103 -0.82 6.93 -4.19
N LEU A 104 -0.41 5.67 -4.18
CA LEU A 104 0.80 5.21 -4.86
C LEU A 104 0.62 5.13 -6.38
N LEU A 105 -0.59 5.28 -6.90
CA LEU A 105 -0.85 5.43 -8.34
C LEU A 105 -0.81 6.90 -8.80
N ASN A 106 -0.52 7.83 -7.90
CA ASN A 106 -0.54 9.27 -8.19
C ASN A 106 0.60 10.04 -7.47
N ILE A 107 1.83 9.54 -7.57
CA ILE A 107 2.99 10.14 -6.91
C ILE A 107 3.52 11.30 -7.77
N GLN A 108 3.47 12.52 -7.23
CA GLN A 108 4.00 13.70 -7.92
C GLN A 108 5.53 13.68 -7.92
N ASP A 109 6.14 14.09 -9.04
CA ASP A 109 7.59 14.21 -9.18
C ASP A 109 8.00 15.66 -9.53
N PRO A 110 7.78 16.63 -8.63
CA PRO A 110 8.01 18.05 -8.91
C PRO A 110 9.49 18.37 -9.17
N GLN A 111 10.39 17.56 -8.60
CA GLN A 111 11.84 17.72 -8.72
C GLN A 111 12.44 16.88 -9.86
N ARG A 112 11.62 16.10 -10.58
CA ARG A 112 12.03 15.25 -11.72
C ARG A 112 13.11 14.22 -11.33
N LEU A 113 12.93 13.57 -10.19
CA LEU A 113 13.84 12.58 -9.63
C LEU A 113 13.55 11.15 -10.12
N ALA A 114 12.37 10.89 -10.67
CA ALA A 114 11.98 9.56 -11.12
C ALA A 114 12.96 9.03 -12.17
N ARG A 115 13.43 7.80 -11.97
CA ARG A 115 14.30 7.07 -12.92
C ARG A 115 13.51 6.21 -13.90
N LYS A 116 12.20 6.07 -13.66
CA LYS A 116 11.25 5.37 -14.51
C LYS A 116 10.36 6.40 -15.22
N PRO A 117 9.84 6.09 -16.42
CA PRO A 117 8.90 6.97 -17.10
C PRO A 117 7.68 7.29 -16.24
N LEU A 118 7.17 8.52 -16.38
CA LEU A 118 5.91 8.92 -15.78
C LEU A 118 4.74 8.48 -16.65
N THR A 119 3.62 8.14 -16.03
CA THR A 119 2.34 7.87 -16.70
C THR A 119 1.37 8.96 -16.29
N ASP A 120 0.74 9.63 -17.25
CA ASP A 120 -0.17 10.77 -17.00
C ASP A 120 0.49 11.92 -16.19
N GLY A 121 1.81 12.08 -16.35
CA GLY A 121 2.58 13.15 -15.67
C GLY A 121 2.95 12.85 -14.22
N VAL A 122 2.72 11.63 -13.73
CA VAL A 122 3.04 11.21 -12.35
C VAL A 122 3.81 9.89 -12.33
N LEU A 123 4.56 9.66 -11.26
CA LEU A 123 5.14 8.35 -11.01
C LEU A 123 4.02 7.42 -10.50
N LYS A 124 3.89 6.25 -11.11
CA LYS A 124 2.99 5.21 -10.63
C LYS A 124 3.81 4.07 -10.03
N PHE A 125 3.30 3.54 -8.92
CA PHE A 125 3.77 2.33 -8.24
C PHE A 125 2.74 1.20 -8.45
N PRO A 126 2.52 0.71 -9.68
CA PRO A 126 1.41 -0.17 -10.04
C PRO A 126 1.73 -1.65 -9.75
N PHE A 127 2.34 -1.92 -8.61
CA PHE A 127 2.90 -3.23 -8.32
C PHE A 127 1.89 -4.16 -7.65
N PHE A 128 2.00 -5.45 -7.96
CA PHE A 128 1.25 -6.48 -7.24
C PHE A 128 1.77 -6.64 -5.80
N THR A 129 3.09 -6.61 -5.62
CA THR A 129 3.85 -6.86 -4.40
C THR A 129 4.55 -5.60 -3.89
N ILE A 130 3.75 -4.65 -3.40
CA ILE A 130 4.27 -3.55 -2.56
C ILE A 130 4.35 -4.09 -1.13
N GLU A 131 5.55 -4.35 -0.64
CA GLU A 131 5.77 -5.17 0.56
C GLU A 131 6.52 -4.45 1.68
N ASP A 132 6.92 -3.20 1.48
CA ASP A 132 7.63 -2.45 2.51
C ASP A 132 7.09 -1.02 2.63
N VAL A 133 6.84 -0.58 3.86
CA VAL A 133 6.66 0.84 4.20
C VAL A 133 7.26 1.16 5.57
N ASP A 134 8.11 2.17 5.65
CA ASP A 134 8.65 2.63 6.94
C ASP A 134 8.91 4.14 6.96
N VAL A 135 8.99 4.71 8.15
CA VAL A 135 9.36 6.11 8.37
C VAL A 135 10.87 6.26 8.31
N VAL A 136 11.33 7.20 7.48
CA VAL A 136 12.77 7.53 7.38
C VAL A 136 13.11 8.69 8.30
N ASP A 137 12.26 9.71 8.33
CA ASP A 137 12.38 10.87 9.22
C ASP A 137 11.02 11.56 9.44
N ALA A 138 11.01 12.76 10.02
CA ALA A 138 9.79 13.49 10.35
C ALA A 138 8.92 13.89 9.15
N ASP A 139 9.49 13.89 7.94
CA ASP A 139 8.84 14.31 6.71
C ASP A 139 8.82 13.21 5.65
N HIS A 140 9.54 12.09 5.81
CA HIS A 140 9.70 11.09 4.77
C HIS A 140 9.30 9.67 5.19
N ILE A 141 8.72 8.94 4.23
CA ILE A 141 8.58 7.48 4.27
C ILE A 141 9.34 6.84 3.11
N VAL A 142 9.76 5.60 3.29
CA VAL A 142 10.20 4.72 2.21
C VAL A 142 9.06 3.76 1.86
N VAL A 143 8.87 3.48 0.57
CA VAL A 143 7.97 2.43 0.07
C VAL A 143 8.75 1.51 -0.85
N GLY A 144 8.62 0.21 -0.64
CA GLY A 144 9.34 -0.83 -1.38
C GLY A 144 8.45 -1.71 -2.25
N ASN A 145 8.99 -2.08 -3.40
CA ASN A 145 8.48 -3.12 -4.28
C ASN A 145 9.42 -4.32 -4.27
N ASP A 146 8.89 -5.48 -3.90
CA ASP A 146 9.48 -6.78 -4.24
C ASP A 146 8.90 -7.16 -5.61
N ASN A 147 9.73 -7.31 -6.63
CA ASN A 147 9.30 -7.63 -7.99
C ASN A 147 8.72 -9.05 -8.14
N ASN A 148 8.72 -9.86 -7.08
CA ASN A 148 8.10 -11.18 -7.00
C ASN A 148 8.45 -12.08 -8.18
N LEU A 149 9.74 -12.14 -8.52
CA LEU A 149 10.27 -12.92 -9.63
C LEU A 149 9.99 -14.44 -9.41
N PRO A 150 9.47 -15.19 -10.42
CA PRO A 150 9.13 -14.79 -11.80
C PRO A 150 7.64 -14.53 -12.06
N PHE A 151 6.84 -14.24 -11.03
CA PHE A 151 5.39 -14.26 -11.09
C PHE A 151 4.73 -12.91 -11.44
N SER A 152 5.49 -11.80 -11.40
CA SER A 152 5.01 -10.45 -11.72
C SER A 152 5.86 -9.80 -12.82
N SER A 153 5.21 -8.94 -13.62
CA SER A 153 5.84 -8.06 -14.61
C SER A 153 5.72 -6.58 -14.24
N SER A 154 4.80 -6.24 -13.35
CA SER A 154 4.69 -4.93 -12.72
C SER A 154 4.31 -3.78 -13.66
N ARG A 155 5.26 -3.20 -14.43
CA ARG A 155 4.99 -2.04 -15.32
C ARG A 155 4.91 -2.39 -16.80
N GLU A 156 5.73 -3.32 -17.27
CA GLU A 156 5.84 -3.65 -18.69
C GLU A 156 5.41 -5.10 -18.95
N PRO A 157 4.46 -5.37 -19.86
CA PRO A 157 3.99 -6.73 -20.12
C PRO A 157 5.13 -7.67 -20.53
N ASN A 158 5.25 -8.80 -19.85
CA ASN A 158 6.30 -9.83 -20.06
C ASN A 158 7.74 -9.37 -19.80
N GLN A 159 7.94 -8.25 -19.12
CA GLN A 159 9.25 -7.81 -18.66
C GLN A 159 9.19 -7.65 -17.15
N GLN A 160 10.09 -8.35 -16.45
CA GLN A 160 10.19 -8.24 -14.99
C GLN A 160 10.75 -6.87 -14.64
N ASP A 161 10.12 -6.21 -13.68
CA ASP A 161 10.59 -4.91 -13.20
C ASP A 161 11.67 -5.09 -12.13
N ASP A 162 12.33 -3.98 -11.80
CA ASP A 162 13.33 -3.95 -10.75
C ASP A 162 12.67 -4.02 -9.37
N ASN A 163 13.41 -4.55 -8.38
CA ASN A 163 13.14 -4.18 -6.99
C ASN A 163 13.39 -2.68 -6.85
N GLU A 164 12.45 -1.96 -6.24
CA GLU A 164 12.46 -0.51 -6.21
C GLU A 164 12.14 -0.01 -4.81
N LEU A 165 12.91 0.99 -4.35
CA LEU A 165 12.61 1.77 -3.16
C LEU A 165 12.37 3.21 -3.59
N VAL A 166 11.27 3.80 -3.16
CA VAL A 166 10.98 5.23 -3.33
C VAL A 166 10.95 5.92 -1.99
N LEU A 167 11.61 7.08 -1.91
CA LEU A 167 11.52 7.98 -0.78
C LEU A 167 10.46 9.04 -1.09
N LEU A 168 9.44 9.14 -0.26
CA LEU A 168 8.32 10.07 -0.43
C LEU A 168 8.33 11.13 0.68
N GLU A 169 8.28 12.40 0.31
CA GLU A 169 8.05 13.51 1.24
C GLU A 169 6.54 13.60 1.54
N VAL A 170 6.15 13.29 2.78
CA VAL A 170 4.77 13.10 3.24
C VAL A 170 4.53 13.70 4.63
N GLY A 171 5.28 14.75 5.01
CA GLY A 171 5.25 15.31 6.36
C GLY A 171 3.87 15.74 6.87
N GLU A 172 3.02 16.33 6.01
CA GLU A 172 1.63 16.66 6.40
C GLU A 172 0.82 15.41 6.78
N PHE A 173 0.97 14.34 6.01
CA PHE A 173 0.33 13.05 6.27
C PHE A 173 0.83 12.42 7.57
N LEU A 174 2.14 12.48 7.85
CA LEU A 174 2.70 11.99 9.12
C LEU A 174 2.24 12.81 10.33
N ARG A 175 2.02 14.12 10.18
CA ARG A 175 1.55 15.00 11.26
C ARG A 175 0.04 14.99 11.50
N ALA A 176 -0.75 14.42 10.60
CA ALA A 176 -2.21 14.38 10.71
C ALA A 176 -2.68 13.65 11.99
N ARG A 177 -3.77 14.15 12.59
CA ARG A 177 -4.42 13.68 13.83
C ARG A 177 -5.92 13.43 13.62
#